data_AF-A0A399X0I0-F1
#
_entry.id   AF-A0A399X0I0-F1
#
_cell.length_a   1.000
_cell.length_b   1.000
_cell.length_c   1.000
_cell.angle_alpha   90.00
_cell.angle_beta   90.00
_cell.angle_gamma   90.00
#
_symmetry.space_group_name_H-M   'P 1'
#
loop_
_entity.id
_entity.type
_entity.pdbx_description
1 polymer ?
#
loop_
_entity_poly.entity_id
_entity_poly.type
_entity_poly.pdbx_seq_one_letter_code
_entity_poly.pdbx_strand_id
1 'polypeptide(L)'
;MTKQLRIAPAVCHNRVAALMMHTSRYSFRGTSRLAKDSGLAKSTICHIVHGRTNPLYRTVAPIIRNLEYQLARKLNVRDVFSEDGSFPTKHVCKLAGCKGCLPDRLHNVDGSIKPQWSHVQPGKWSGDVVEFMEGQG
;
A
#
# COMPACT_ATOMS: atom_id res chain seq x y z
N MET A 1 -12.32 -30.12 24.26
CA MET A 1 -11.47 -29.56 23.19
C MET A 1 -11.81 -28.09 23.01
N THR A 2 -11.03 -27.21 23.64
CA THR A 2 -11.27 -25.76 23.60
C THR A 2 -10.83 -25.25 22.23
N LYS A 3 -11.80 -24.82 21.41
CA LYS A 3 -11.57 -24.25 20.09
C LYS A 3 -10.83 -22.93 20.30
N GLN A 4 -9.50 -22.92 20.09
CA GLN A 4 -8.71 -21.69 20.09
C GLN A 4 -9.29 -20.77 19.01
N LEU A 5 -9.98 -19.72 19.45
CA LEU A 5 -10.29 -18.56 18.61
C LEU A 5 -8.93 -17.99 18.17
N ARG A 6 -8.54 -18.30 16.93
CA ARG A 6 -7.48 -17.55 16.25
C ARG A 6 -8.05 -16.15 16.01
N ILE A 7 -7.77 -15.22 16.92
CA ILE A 7 -7.96 -13.80 16.64
C ILE A 7 -7.06 -13.53 15.44
N ALA A 8 -7.66 -13.30 14.27
CA ALA A 8 -6.89 -12.87 13.10
C ALA A 8 -6.11 -11.62 13.52
N PRO A 9 -4.79 -11.58 13.30
CA PRO A 9 -4.01 -10.41 13.69
C PRO A 9 -4.60 -9.18 13.00
N ALA A 10 -4.86 -8.13 13.77
CA ALA A 10 -5.37 -6.86 13.23
C ALA A 10 -4.46 -6.42 12.08
N VAL A 11 -5.03 -6.26 10.89
CA VAL A 11 -4.29 -5.82 9.71
C VAL A 11 -3.99 -4.34 9.87
N CYS A 12 -2.73 -3.96 9.74
CA CYS A 12 -2.36 -2.54 9.70
C CYS A 12 -2.65 -1.98 8.31
N HIS A 13 -3.69 -1.14 8.23
CA HIS A 13 -4.09 -0.47 7.01
C HIS A 13 -2.98 0.49 6.55
N ASN A 14 -2.54 0.33 5.31
CA ASN A 14 -1.50 1.17 4.76
C ASN A 14 -1.53 1.22 3.24
N ARG A 15 -0.90 2.25 2.68
CA ARG A 15 -0.86 2.53 1.24
C ARG A 15 0.54 2.49 0.65
N VAL A 16 1.50 1.87 1.36
CA VAL A 16 2.91 1.87 0.96
C VAL A 16 3.08 1.24 -0.42
N ALA A 17 2.46 0.07 -0.64
CA ALA A 17 2.51 -0.63 -1.93
C ALA A 17 1.93 0.23 -3.08
N ALA A 18 0.78 0.86 -2.83
CA ALA A 18 0.11 1.70 -3.79
C ALA A 18 0.96 2.92 -4.15
N LEU A 19 1.52 3.62 -3.16
CA LEU A 19 2.42 4.75 -3.38
C LEU A 19 3.70 4.35 -4.13
N MET A 20 4.26 3.18 -3.84
CA MET A 20 5.43 2.67 -4.55
C MET A 20 5.18 2.51 -6.06
N MET A 21 3.97 2.06 -6.46
CA MET A 21 3.60 1.95 -7.88
C MET A 21 3.60 3.28 -8.62
N HIS A 22 3.43 4.40 -7.90
CA HIS A 22 3.50 5.74 -8.47
C HIS A 22 4.92 6.28 -8.60
N THR A 23 5.94 5.48 -8.28
CA THR A 23 7.34 5.87 -8.38
C THR A 23 8.09 4.97 -9.37
N SER A 24 8.93 5.58 -10.21
CA SER A 24 9.83 4.81 -11.09
C SER A 24 10.90 4.04 -10.29
N ARG A 25 11.30 4.57 -9.13
CA ARG A 25 12.30 3.93 -8.25
C ARG A 25 11.82 2.58 -7.73
N TYR A 26 10.55 2.46 -7.33
CA TYR A 26 10.04 1.24 -6.69
C TYR A 26 9.21 0.34 -7.61
N SER A 27 9.01 0.71 -8.87
CA SER A 27 8.30 -0.12 -9.87
C SER A 27 8.94 -1.50 -10.07
N PHE A 28 10.26 -1.60 -9.91
CA PHE A 28 11.00 -2.87 -9.97
C PHE A 28 11.75 -3.14 -8.66
N ARG A 29 11.66 -4.38 -8.14
CA ARG A 29 12.25 -4.79 -6.85
C ARG A 29 11.88 -3.85 -5.70
N GLY A 30 10.66 -3.30 -5.72
CA GLY A 30 10.23 -2.22 -4.85
C GLY A 30 10.52 -2.46 -3.37
N THR A 31 10.15 -3.62 -2.82
CA THR A 31 10.39 -3.93 -1.40
C THR A 31 11.87 -3.95 -1.04
N SER A 32 12.74 -4.44 -1.94
CA SER A 32 14.18 -4.52 -1.70
C SER A 32 14.85 -3.16 -1.84
N ARG A 33 14.40 -2.33 -2.80
CA ARG A 33 14.88 -0.96 -2.98
C ARG A 33 14.45 -0.07 -1.82
N LEU A 34 13.17 -0.11 -1.45
CA LEU A 34 12.66 0.65 -0.31
C LEU A 34 13.37 0.26 0.99
N ALA A 35 13.59 -1.03 1.24
CA ALA A 35 14.36 -1.49 2.40
C ALA A 35 15.77 -0.90 2.45
N LYS A 36 16.49 -0.92 1.32
CA LYS A 36 17.81 -0.29 1.20
C LYS A 36 17.74 1.22 1.45
N ASP A 37 16.81 1.91 0.80
CA ASP A 37 16.69 3.37 0.84
C ASP A 37 16.20 3.86 2.23
N SER A 38 15.43 3.04 2.95
CA SER A 38 14.96 3.35 4.32
C SER A 38 15.88 2.84 5.43
N GLY A 39 16.94 2.09 5.11
CA GLY A 39 17.80 1.45 6.11
C GLY A 39 17.09 0.40 6.97
N LEU A 40 16.06 -0.26 6.44
CA LEU A 40 15.26 -1.27 7.15
C LEU A 40 15.51 -2.67 6.58
N ALA A 41 15.25 -3.70 7.38
CA ALA A 41 15.30 -5.06 6.88
C ALA A 41 14.20 -5.29 5.81
N LYS A 42 14.55 -6.10 4.78
CA LYS A 42 13.60 -6.45 3.71
C LYS A 42 12.35 -7.15 4.25
N SER A 43 12.50 -8.00 5.25
CA SER A 43 11.37 -8.66 5.94
C SER A 43 10.44 -7.64 6.57
N THR A 44 10.96 -6.61 7.25
CA THR A 44 10.16 -5.52 7.83
C THR A 44 9.34 -4.81 6.77
N ILE A 45 9.95 -4.39 5.66
CA ILE A 45 9.20 -3.76 4.54
C ILE A 45 8.15 -4.70 3.97
N CYS A 46 8.47 -5.99 3.81
CA CYS A 46 7.52 -7.00 3.35
C CYS A 46 6.29 -7.09 4.27
N HIS A 47 6.50 -7.20 5.58
CA HIS A 47 5.39 -7.24 6.55
C HIS A 47 4.56 -5.96 6.52
N ILE A 48 5.19 -4.79 6.40
CA ILE A 48 4.49 -3.50 6.30
C ILE A 48 3.64 -3.43 5.03
N VAL A 49 4.23 -3.71 3.86
CA VAL A 49 3.55 -3.67 2.56
C VAL A 49 2.33 -4.58 2.50
N HIS A 50 2.33 -5.67 3.28
CA HIS A 50 1.22 -6.61 3.41
C HIS A 50 0.32 -6.37 4.62
N GLY A 51 0.51 -5.29 5.37
CA GLY A 51 -0.30 -4.93 6.54
C GLY A 51 -0.17 -5.92 7.71
N ARG A 52 0.89 -6.74 7.74
CA ARG A 52 1.07 -7.84 8.72
C ARG A 52 1.74 -7.40 10.02
N THR A 53 1.97 -6.11 10.22
CA THR A 53 2.62 -5.57 11.42
C THR A 53 2.13 -4.15 11.67
N ASN A 54 2.08 -3.73 12.94
CA ASN A 54 1.82 -2.34 13.31
C ASN A 54 3.16 -1.64 13.61
N PRO A 55 3.73 -0.87 12.66
CA PRO A 55 5.06 -0.31 12.80
C PRO A 55 5.07 0.91 13.73
N LEU A 56 6.09 0.99 14.58
CA LEU A 56 6.37 2.19 15.36
C LEU A 56 6.77 3.36 14.45
N TYR A 57 6.60 4.59 14.94
CA TYR A 57 6.95 5.82 14.20
C TYR A 57 8.39 5.83 13.68
N ARG A 58 9.36 5.32 14.46
CA ARG A 58 10.77 5.21 14.04
C ARG A 58 10.98 4.36 12.78
N THR A 59 10.08 3.42 12.52
CA THR A 59 10.08 2.57 11.33
C THR A 59 9.34 3.26 10.17
N VAL A 60 8.24 3.95 10.48
CA VAL A 60 7.41 4.64 9.48
C VAL A 60 8.11 5.88 8.89
N ALA A 61 8.75 6.69 9.74
CA ALA A 61 9.36 7.96 9.34
C ALA A 61 10.35 7.85 8.15
N PRO A 62 11.31 6.90 8.13
CA PRO A 62 12.21 6.75 6.99
C PRO A 62 11.50 6.23 5.73
N ILE A 63 10.42 5.45 5.85
CA ILE A 63 9.60 5.03 4.69
C ILE A 63 8.91 6.25 4.08
N ILE A 64 8.24 7.06 4.91
CA ILE A 64 7.54 8.27 4.48
C ILE A 64 8.51 9.22 3.79
N ARG A 65 9.66 9.51 4.41
CA ARG A 65 10.68 10.41 3.83
C ARG A 65 11.13 9.97 2.45
N ASN A 66 11.33 8.67 2.26
CA ASN A 66 11.73 8.11 0.97
C ASN A 66 10.61 8.15 -0.07
N LEU A 67 9.35 7.91 0.33
CA LEU A 67 8.21 8.07 -0.58
C LEU A 67 8.01 9.54 -0.97
N GLU A 68 8.11 10.47 -0.02
CA GLU A 68 8.04 11.92 -0.29
C GLU A 68 9.10 12.35 -1.30
N TYR A 69 10.34 11.88 -1.13
CA TYR A 69 11.44 12.16 -2.04
C TYR A 69 11.17 11.64 -3.45
N GLN A 70 10.71 10.39 -3.59
CA GLN A 70 10.45 9.80 -4.90
C GLN A 70 9.20 10.39 -5.59
N LEU A 71 8.22 10.87 -4.82
CA LEU A 71 7.01 11.51 -5.35
C LEU A 71 7.16 13.03 -5.53
N ALA A 72 8.28 13.60 -5.08
CA ALA A 72 8.51 15.05 -4.98
C ALA A 72 7.35 15.80 -4.29
N ARG A 73 6.76 15.19 -3.26
CA ARG A 73 5.54 15.66 -2.59
C ARG A 73 5.58 15.39 -1.09
N LYS A 74 4.90 16.24 -0.32
CA LYS A 74 4.69 15.99 1.11
C LYS A 74 3.55 15.01 1.34
N LEU A 75 3.76 14.09 2.27
CA LEU A 75 2.80 13.07 2.66
C LEU A 75 2.50 13.19 4.15
N ASN A 76 1.22 13.25 4.50
CA ASN A 76 0.81 13.07 5.88
C ASN A 76 0.93 11.58 6.25
N VAL A 77 1.48 11.26 7.41
CA VAL A 77 1.57 9.86 7.89
C VAL A 77 0.19 9.21 7.93
N ARG A 78 -0.86 9.95 8.32
CA ARG A 78 -2.26 9.45 8.37
C ARG A 78 -2.88 9.20 6.99
N ASP A 79 -2.29 9.75 5.93
CA ASP A 79 -2.68 9.45 4.55
C ASP A 79 -2.02 8.18 4.03
N VAL A 80 -1.01 7.66 4.72
CA VAL A 80 -0.24 6.47 4.32
C VAL A 80 -0.49 5.28 5.24
N PHE A 81 -0.65 5.51 6.54
CA PHE A 81 -0.92 4.50 7.57
C PHE A 81 -2.18 4.88 8.33
N SER A 82 -3.03 3.89 8.58
CA SER A 82 -4.25 4.04 9.35
C SER A 82 -4.48 2.82 10.24
N GLU A 83 -5.14 3.02 11.37
CA GLU A 83 -5.52 1.94 12.29
C GLU A 83 -6.88 1.34 11.92
N ASP A 84 -7.78 2.15 11.35
CA ASP A 84 -9.17 1.79 11.03
C ASP A 84 -9.45 1.74 9.52
N GLY A 85 -8.44 2.03 8.68
CA GLY A 85 -8.59 2.11 7.23
C GLY A 85 -9.18 3.44 6.75
N SER A 86 -9.47 4.39 7.65
CA SER A 86 -9.87 5.73 7.29
C SER A 86 -8.65 6.57 6.94
N PHE A 87 -8.65 7.17 5.75
CA PHE A 87 -7.58 8.06 5.29
C PHE A 87 -8.16 9.44 4.94
N PRO A 88 -7.55 10.55 5.42
CA PRO A 88 -8.03 11.91 5.13
C PRO A 88 -8.20 12.18 3.63
N THR A 89 -7.20 11.80 2.84
CA THR A 89 -7.26 11.83 1.38
C THR A 89 -7.75 10.48 0.89
N LYS A 90 -9.02 10.41 0.44
CA LYS A 90 -9.63 9.13 0.04
C LYS A 90 -8.86 8.36 -1.02
N HIS A 91 -8.34 9.02 -2.05
CA HIS A 91 -7.76 8.35 -3.21
C HIS A 91 -6.24 8.50 -3.30
N VAL A 92 -5.53 7.38 -3.46
CA VAL A 92 -4.05 7.37 -3.50
C VAL A 92 -3.47 8.16 -4.67
N CYS A 93 -4.15 8.18 -5.83
CA CYS A 93 -3.70 8.96 -6.98
C CYS A 93 -3.61 10.46 -6.67
N LYS A 94 -4.49 10.99 -5.82
CA LYS A 94 -4.45 12.39 -5.37
C LYS A 94 -3.23 12.66 -4.49
N LEU A 95 -2.85 11.70 -3.63
CA LEU A 95 -1.62 11.77 -2.84
C LEU A 95 -0.38 11.74 -3.72
N ALA A 96 -0.36 10.81 -4.68
CA ALA A 96 0.76 10.64 -5.61
C ALA A 96 0.87 11.74 -6.67
N GLY A 97 -0.19 12.54 -6.90
CA GLY A 97 -0.22 13.54 -7.97
C GLY A 97 -0.41 12.95 -9.38
N CYS A 98 -0.97 11.75 -9.48
CA CYS A 98 -1.29 11.09 -10.74
C CYS A 98 -2.67 11.51 -11.25
N LYS A 99 -2.88 11.57 -12.58
CA LYS A 99 -4.17 11.88 -13.22
C LYS A 99 -5.27 10.83 -12.95
N GLY A 100 -4.91 9.70 -12.36
CA GLY A 100 -5.78 8.56 -12.11
C GLY A 100 -5.26 7.34 -12.84
N CYS A 101 -4.86 6.32 -12.09
CA CYS A 101 -4.44 5.03 -12.62
C CYS A 101 -5.20 3.89 -11.93
N LEU A 102 -4.97 2.67 -12.40
CA LEU A 102 -5.32 1.43 -11.74
C LEU A 102 -4.10 0.51 -11.67
N PRO A 103 -4.00 -0.35 -10.64
CA PRO A 103 -2.98 -1.39 -10.60
C PRO A 103 -3.08 -2.36 -11.78
N ASP A 104 -1.93 -2.73 -12.37
CA ASP A 104 -1.85 -3.67 -13.49
C ASP A 104 -2.53 -5.02 -13.19
N ARG A 105 -2.47 -5.48 -11.92
CA ARG A 105 -3.10 -6.73 -11.49
C ARG A 105 -4.62 -6.79 -11.70
N LEU A 106 -5.28 -5.64 -11.84
CA LEU A 106 -6.72 -5.54 -12.08
C LEU A 106 -7.07 -5.76 -13.55
N HIS A 107 -6.09 -5.77 -14.45
CA HIS A 107 -6.29 -5.97 -15.88
C HIS A 107 -5.95 -7.41 -16.29
N ASN A 108 -6.62 -7.86 -17.34
CA ASN A 108 -6.23 -9.01 -18.15
C ASN A 108 -5.07 -8.63 -19.07
N VAL A 109 -4.50 -9.63 -19.75
CA VAL A 109 -3.40 -9.43 -20.70
C VAL A 109 -3.80 -8.53 -21.88
N ASP A 110 -5.08 -8.54 -22.26
CA ASP A 110 -5.66 -7.69 -23.31
C ASP A 110 -5.94 -6.25 -22.86
N GLY A 111 -5.63 -5.90 -21.61
CA GLY A 111 -5.88 -4.57 -21.03
C GLY A 111 -7.31 -4.35 -20.53
N SER A 112 -8.22 -5.32 -20.68
CA SER A 112 -9.56 -5.24 -20.09
C SER A 112 -9.49 -5.39 -18.57
N ILE A 113 -10.38 -4.72 -17.84
CA ILE A 113 -10.49 -4.92 -16.38
C ILE A 113 -11.10 -6.30 -16.12
N LYS A 114 -10.50 -7.06 -15.20
CA LYS A 114 -11.02 -8.38 -14.80
C LYS A 114 -12.45 -8.26 -14.27
N PRO A 115 -13.37 -9.18 -14.61
CA PRO A 115 -14.80 -9.04 -14.28
C PRO A 115 -15.10 -8.76 -12.81
N GLN A 116 -14.36 -9.36 -11.87
CA GLN A 116 -14.55 -9.15 -10.42
C GLN A 116 -14.25 -7.71 -9.96
N TRP A 117 -13.47 -6.95 -10.76
CA TRP A 117 -13.07 -5.57 -10.48
C TRP A 117 -13.76 -4.55 -11.38
N SER A 118 -14.81 -4.94 -12.11
CA SER A 118 -15.58 -4.08 -13.02
C SER A 118 -16.15 -2.81 -12.37
N HIS A 119 -16.33 -2.82 -11.04
CA HIS A 119 -16.81 -1.68 -10.25
C HIS A 119 -15.70 -0.64 -9.93
N VAL A 120 -14.43 -0.96 -10.16
CA VAL A 120 -13.30 -0.09 -9.81
C VAL A 120 -13.05 0.92 -10.92
N GLN A 121 -12.86 2.20 -10.56
CA GLN A 121 -12.62 3.28 -11.51
C GLN A 121 -11.20 3.86 -11.34
N PRO A 122 -10.49 4.18 -12.45
CA PRO A 122 -9.19 4.84 -12.39
C PRO A 122 -9.21 6.11 -11.52
N GLY A 123 -8.21 6.24 -10.66
CA GLY A 123 -8.10 7.37 -9.74
C GLY A 123 -9.09 7.41 -8.58
N LYS A 124 -10.02 6.45 -8.48
CA LYS A 124 -11.02 6.39 -7.39
C LYS A 124 -10.80 5.28 -6.38
N TRP A 125 -9.70 4.55 -6.48
CA TRP A 125 -9.30 3.54 -5.51
C TRP A 125 -8.55 4.16 -4.33
N SER A 126 -8.66 3.52 -3.17
CA SER A 126 -8.08 4.00 -1.92
C SER A 126 -6.57 3.80 -1.85
N GLY A 127 -6.07 2.70 -2.40
CA GLY A 127 -4.68 2.26 -2.26
C GLY A 127 -4.39 1.48 -0.98
N ASP A 128 -5.40 1.19 -0.17
CA ASP A 128 -5.23 0.40 1.04
C ASP A 128 -4.84 -1.05 0.72
N VAL A 129 -4.01 -1.63 1.57
CA VAL A 129 -3.48 -2.99 1.42
C VAL A 129 -4.59 -4.02 1.35
N VAL A 130 -5.72 -3.78 2.01
CA VAL A 130 -6.88 -4.70 2.06
C VAL A 130 -7.85 -4.53 0.88
N GLU A 131 -7.81 -3.41 0.15
CA GLU A 131 -8.83 -3.05 -0.86
C GLU A 131 -8.97 -4.09 -1.97
N PHE A 132 -7.87 -4.76 -2.31
CA PHE A 132 -7.84 -5.83 -3.33
C PHE A 132 -7.22 -7.13 -2.79
N MET A 133 -7.39 -7.43 -1.50
CA MET A 133 -7.06 -8.75 -0.97
C MET A 133 -8.17 -9.73 -1.35
N GLU A 134 -7.93 -10.58 -2.34
CA GLU A 134 -8.77 -11.76 -2.59
C GLU A 134 -8.49 -12.80 -1.50
N GLY A 135 -9.56 -13.40 -0.95
CA GLY A 135 -9.61 -14.53 -0.02
C GLY A 135 -8.29 -15.02 0.61
N GLN A 136 -7.99 -14.57 1.83
CA GLN A 136 -7.29 -15.43 2.80
C GLN A 136 -8.27 -16.54 3.26
N GLY A 137 -8.57 -17.46 2.33
CA GLY A 137 -9.21 -18.75 2.62
C GLY A 137 -8.13 -19.79 2.90
#